data_AF-A0A967NA25-F1
#
_entry.id   AF-A0A967NA25-F1
#
_cell.length_a   1.000
_cell.length_b   1.000
_cell.length_c   1.000
_cell.angle_alpha   90.00
_cell.angle_beta   90.00
_cell.angle_gamma   90.00
#
_symmetry.space_group_name_H-M   'P 1'
#
loop_
_entity.id
_entity.type
_entity.pdbx_description
1 polymer ?
#
loop_
_entity_poly.entity_id
_entity_poly.type
_entity_poly.pdbx_seq_one_letter_code
_entity_poly.pdbx_strand_id
1 'polypeptide(L)' 'PFSALDRPLRAQLARMVQELCAERGIPLVLVSHDEEDAEILATERWHLARGILERV' A
#
# COMPACT_ATOMS: atom_id res chain seq x y z
N PRO A 1 1.04 -3.67 5.12
CA PRO A 1 1.85 -4.71 5.82
C PRO A 1 2.64 -4.21 7.05
N PHE A 2 2.48 -2.95 7.46
CA PHE A 2 3.28 -2.31 8.50
C PHE A 2 2.47 -1.98 9.76
N SER A 3 1.39 -2.72 10.00
CA SER A 3 0.37 -2.43 11.00
C SER A 3 0.87 -2.45 12.45
N ALA A 4 2.06 -3.00 12.70
CA ALA A 4 2.71 -3.02 14.02
C ALA A 4 3.75 -1.91 14.23
N LEU A 5 3.90 -0.98 13.28
CA LEU A 5 4.88 0.10 13.35
C LEU A 5 4.21 1.45 13.61
N ASP A 6 4.94 2.34 14.29
CA ASP A 6 4.54 3.71 14.53
C ASP A 6 4.31 4.44 13.19
N ARG A 7 3.30 5.31 13.13
CA ARG A 7 2.87 5.98 11.87
C ARG A 7 4.03 6.61 11.07
N PRO A 8 5.00 7.33 11.67
CA PRO A 8 6.11 7.92 10.90
C PRO A 8 7.01 6.87 10.26
N LEU A 9 7.32 5.79 10.99
CA LEU A 9 8.20 4.72 10.52
C LEU A 9 7.54 3.89 9.42
N ARG A 10 6.23 3.67 9.54
CA ARG A 10 5.42 3.04 8.49
C ARG A 10 5.49 3.80 7.17
N ALA A 11 5.29 5.12 7.19
CA ALA A 11 5.34 5.94 5.98
C ALA A 11 6.73 5.92 5.32
N GLN A 12 7.80 5.88 6.11
CA GLN A 12 9.16 5.76 5.60
C GLN A 12 9.38 4.42 4.88
N LEU A 13 9.02 3.30 5.52
CA LEU A 13 9.18 1.97 4.92
C LEU A 13 8.31 1.79 3.68
N ALA A 14 7.10 2.35 3.69
CA ALA A 14 6.24 2.37 2.52
C ALA A 14 6.94 3.01 1.32
N ARG A 15 7.49 4.22 1.48
CA ARG A 15 8.24 4.89 0.40
C ARG A 15 9.41 4.05 -0.11
N MET A 16 10.20 3.45 0.80
CA MET A 16 11.32 2.60 0.40
C MET A 16 10.90 1.38 -0.42
N VAL A 17 9.75 0.77 -0.09
CA VAL A 17 9.21 -0.36 -0.87
C VAL A 17 8.72 0.11 -2.24
N GLN A 18 8.06 1.26 -2.31
CA GLN A 18 7.58 1.84 -3.57
C GLN A 18 8.76 2.17 -4.50
N GLU A 19 9.81 2.80 -3.98
CA GLU A 19 11.05 3.08 -4.71
C GLU A 19 11.69 1.78 -5.23
N LEU A 20 11.85 0.77 -4.38
CA LEU A 20 12.43 -0.52 -4.76
C LEU A 20 11.63 -1.21 -5.89
N CYS A 21 10.30 -1.20 -5.78
CA CYS A 21 9.42 -1.77 -6.79
C CYS A 21 9.53 -1.02 -8.11
N ALA A 22 9.59 0.32 -8.08
CA ALA A 22 9.75 1.16 -9.26
C ALA A 22 11.11 0.93 -9.93
N GLU A 23 12.21 0.93 -9.17
CA GLU A 23 13.57 0.73 -9.68
C GLU A 23 13.74 -0.64 -10.34
N ARG A 24 13.10 -1.68 -9.80
CA ARG A 24 13.25 -3.06 -10.28
C ARG A 24 12.13 -3.51 -11.22
N GLY A 25 11.14 -2.65 -11.49
CA GLY A 25 9.96 -3.00 -12.28
C GLY A 25 9.14 -4.16 -11.67
N ILE A 26 9.12 -4.27 -10.34
CA ILE A 26 8.40 -5.33 -9.63
C ILE A 26 6.94 -4.91 -9.51
N PRO A 27 5.97 -5.67 -10.06
CA PRO A 27 4.56 -5.41 -9.83
C PRO A 27 4.23 -5.69 -8.35
N LEU A 28 3.59 -4.71 -7.69
CA LEU A 28 3.24 -4.77 -6.28
C LEU A 28 1.72 -4.84 -6.12
N VAL A 29 1.22 -5.82 -5.37
CA VAL A 29 -0.15 -5.86 -4.87
C VAL A 29 -0.11 -5.69 -3.36
N LEU A 30 -0.74 -4.64 -2.87
CA LEU A 30 -0.85 -4.33 -1.46
C LEU A 30 -2.25 -4.67 -0.94
N VAL A 31 -2.32 -5.44 0.14
CA VAL A 31 -3.54 -5.60 0.95
C VAL A 31 -3.30 -4.92 2.28
N SER A 32 -4.12 -3.91 2.60
CA SER A 32 -4.10 -3.22 3.88
C SER A 32 -5.54 -2.93 4.33
N HIS A 33 -5.71 -2.80 5.64
CA HIS A 33 -6.94 -2.29 6.24
C HIS A 33 -6.83 -0.79 6.59
N ASP A 34 -5.65 -0.20 6.38
CA ASP A 34 -5.36 1.21 6.56
C ASP A 34 -5.35 1.90 5.18
N GLU A 35 -6.17 2.93 5.02
CA GLU A 35 -6.32 3.67 3.77
C GLU A 35 -5.07 4.50 3.47
N GLU A 36 -4.36 4.98 4.50
CA GLU A 36 -3.13 5.77 4.37
C GLU A 36 -2.01 4.95 3.68
N ASP A 37 -1.95 3.64 3.94
CA ASP A 37 -1.00 2.75 3.26
C ASP A 37 -1.29 2.66 1.76
N ALA A 38 -2.57 2.55 1.39
CA ALA A 38 -2.99 2.46 -0.01
C ALA A 38 -2.74 3.77 -0.76
N GLU A 39 -2.93 4.92 -0.11
CA GLU A 39 -2.63 6.23 -0.70
C GLU A 39 -1.13 6.44 -0.97
N ILE A 40 -0.26 5.93 -0.10
CA ILE A 40 1.19 6.12 -0.25
C ILE A 40 1.79 5.15 -1.29
N LEU A 41 1.32 3.90 -1.31
CA LEU A 41 1.99 2.81 -2.04
C LEU A 41 1.35 2.46 -3.37
N ALA A 42 0.04 2.66 -3.50
CA ALA A 42 -0.70 2.10 -4.62
C ALA A 42 -0.83 3.14 -5.74
N THR A 43 -0.54 2.71 -6.98
CA THR A 43 -0.87 3.49 -8.18
C THR A 43 -2.36 3.39 -8.52
N GLU A 44 -2.98 2.27 -8.17
CA GLU A 44 -4.41 2.04 -8.29
C GLU A 44 -4.96 1.47 -6.99
N ARG A 45 -6.12 1.96 -6.55
CA ARG A 45 -6.73 1.57 -5.27
C ARG A 45 -8.07 0.90 -5.51
N TRP A 46 -8.31 -0.12 -4.71
CA TRP A 46 -9.53 -0.90 -4.73
C TRP A 46 -9.99 -1.19 -3.31
N HIS A 47 -11.27 -0.96 -3.03
CA HIS A 47 -11.92 -1.28 -1.77
C HIS A 47 -12.60 -2.64 -1.88
N LEU A 48 -12.28 -3.54 -0.95
CA LEU A 48 -12.90 -4.85 -0.82
C LEU A 48 -13.87 -4.84 0.35
N ALA A 49 -15.17 -4.93 0.07
CA ALA A 49 -16.21 -4.99 1.08
C ALA A 49 -17.27 -6.05 0.73
N ARG A 50 -17.59 -6.93 1.69
CA ARG A 50 -18.61 -8.00 1.51
C ARG A 50 -18.38 -8.86 0.26
N GLY A 51 -17.12 -9.13 -0.08
CA GLY A 51 -16.73 -9.91 -1.25
C GLY A 51 -16.80 -9.16 -2.58
N ILE A 52 -17.11 -7.86 -2.56
CA ILE A 52 -17.16 -6.99 -3.75
C ILE A 52 -15.94 -6.09 -3.76
N LEU A 53 -15.28 -5.99 -4.92
CA LEU A 53 -14.12 -5.14 -5.14
C LEU A 53 -14.52 -3.94 -6.01
N GLU A 54 -14.31 -2.72 -5.51
CA GLU A 54 -14.69 -1.45 -6.16
C GLU A 54 -13.49 -0.52 -6.26
N ARG A 55 -13.33 0.20 -7.38
CA ARG A 55 -12.20 1.12 -7.61
C ARG A 55 -12.46 2.49 -6.97
N VAL A 56 -11.44 3.08 -6.34
CA VAL A 56 -11.51 4.36 -5.60
C VAL A 56 -10.36 5.32 -5.91
#